data_AF-A0A4S0KBQ6-F1
#
_entry.id   AF-A0A4S0KBQ6-F1
#
_cell.length_a   1.000
_cell.length_b   1.000
_cell.length_c   1.000
_cell.angle_alpha   90.00
_cell.angle_beta   90.00
_cell.angle_gamma   90.00
#
_symmetry.space_group_name_H-M   'P 1'
#
loop_
_entity.id
_entity.type
_entity.pdbx_description
1 polymer ?
#
loop_
_entity_poly.entity_id
_entity_poly.type
_entity_poly.pdbx_seq_one_letter_code
_entity_poly.pdbx_strand_id
1 'polypeptide(L)' 'MHRLDDPIAPEKAVTLAEAGAEWHVMIEEPGHVTVRSFDCEADAENYAERQKTRLGFDKVTRI' A
#
# COMPACT_ATOMS: atom_id res chain seq x y z
N MET A 1 20.75 28.43 -10.24
CA MET A 1 20.36 27.47 -11.29
C MET A 1 19.19 26.66 -10.75
N HIS A 2 18.26 26.30 -11.65
CA HIS A 2 16.94 25.75 -11.39
C HIS A 2 16.95 24.57 -10.42
N ARG A 3 16.10 24.61 -9.38
CA ARG A 3 15.65 23.42 -8.65
C ARG A 3 14.93 22.55 -9.67
N LEU A 4 15.55 21.44 -10.05
CA LEU A 4 14.78 20.29 -10.49
C LEU A 4 14.39 19.60 -9.19
N ASP A 5 13.23 19.98 -8.66
CA ASP A 5 12.48 19.08 -7.80
C ASP A 5 12.32 17.81 -8.64
N ASP A 6 13.17 16.81 -8.39
CA ASP A 6 12.90 15.44 -8.80
C ASP A 6 11.44 15.19 -8.44
N PRO A 7 10.59 14.70 -9.37
CA PRO A 7 9.27 14.27 -8.97
C PRO A 7 9.54 13.22 -7.89
N ILE A 8 9.18 13.53 -6.64
CA ILE A 8 9.21 12.60 -5.52
C ILE A 8 8.35 11.45 -6.02
N ALA A 9 8.99 10.41 -6.54
CA ALA A 9 8.29 9.21 -6.95
C ALA A 9 7.44 8.84 -5.73
N PRO A 10 6.12 8.66 -5.88
CA PRO A 10 5.26 8.43 -4.73
C PRO A 10 5.91 7.31 -3.92
N GLU A 11 6.21 7.63 -2.66
CA GLU A 11 6.90 6.69 -1.79
C GLU A 11 6.11 5.39 -1.82
N LYS A 12 6.81 4.26 -1.92
CA LYS A 12 6.14 2.96 -1.90
C LYS A 12 5.28 2.91 -0.64
N ALA A 13 4.09 2.37 -0.70
CA ALA A 13 3.26 2.23 0.50
C ALA A 13 2.40 0.98 0.41
N VAL A 14 2.09 0.42 1.58
CA VAL A 14 1.09 -0.62 1.74
C VAL A 14 0.12 -0.14 2.81
N THR A 15 -1.13 0.04 2.42
CA THR A 15 -2.19 0.55 3.29
C THR A 15 -3.29 -0.49 3.39
N LEU A 16 -3.72 -0.81 4.60
CA LEU A 16 -4.87 -1.64 4.90
C LEU A 16 -5.98 -0.73 5.44
N ALA A 17 -7.16 -0.77 4.82
CA ALA A 17 -8.32 0.01 5.21
C ALA A 17 -9.54 -0.90 5.39
N GLU A 18 -10.32 -0.64 6.43
CA GLU A 18 -11.64 -1.24 6.63
C GLU A 18 -12.71 -0.36 5.98
N ALA A 19 -13.56 -0.94 5.14
CA ALA A 19 -14.70 -0.25 4.54
C ALA A 19 -15.97 -1.09 4.69
N GLY A 20 -16.71 -0.80 5.77
CA GLY A 20 -17.96 -1.52 6.07
C GLY A 20 -17.68 -2.96 6.49
N ALA A 21 -18.03 -3.93 5.64
CA ALA A 21 -17.79 -5.36 5.90
C ALA A 21 -16.60 -5.92 5.09
N GLU A 22 -15.91 -5.06 4.34
CA GLU A 22 -14.80 -5.43 3.46
C GLU A 22 -13.49 -4.79 3.92
N TRP A 23 -12.40 -5.40 3.52
CA TRP A 23 -11.03 -4.97 3.75
C TRP A 23 -10.35 -4.66 2.44
N HIS A 24 -9.67 -3.53 2.36
CA HIS A 24 -8.96 -3.11 1.15
C HIS A 24 -7.48 -2.94 1.45
N VAL A 25 -6.64 -3.57 0.63
CA VAL A 25 -5.20 -3.35 0.61
C VAL A 25 -4.85 -2.51 -0.59
N MET A 26 -4.35 -1.30 -0.35
CA MET A 26 -3.80 -0.40 -1.35
C MET A 26 -2.29 -0.50 -1.36
N ILE A 27 -1.72 -0.66 -2.55
CA ILE A 27 -0.30 -0.73 -2.82
C ILE A 27 0.05 0.44 -3.73
N GLU A 28 0.92 1.31 -3.26
CA GLU A 28 1.44 2.44 -4.02
C GLU A 28 2.88 2.12 -4.43
N GLU A 29 3.15 2.18 -5.74
CA GLU A 29 4.47 2.07 -6.34
C GLU A 29 4.69 3.29 -7.27
N PRO A 30 5.94 3.62 -7.63
CA PRO A 30 6.22 4.72 -8.55
C PRO A 30 5.43 4.63 -9.85
N GLY A 31 4.42 5.47 -10.01
CA GLY A 31 3.56 5.52 -11.20
C GLY A 31 2.49 4.42 -11.30
N HIS A 32 2.27 3.63 -10.24
CA HIS A 32 1.26 2.57 -10.25
C HIS A 32 0.61 2.39 -8.88
N VAL A 33 -0.72 2.32 -8.86
CA VAL A 33 -1.51 2.02 -7.65
C VAL A 33 -2.35 0.79 -7.90
N THR A 34 -2.28 -0.17 -7.00
CA THR A 34 -3.12 -1.38 -7.03
C THR A 34 -3.97 -1.44 -5.77
N VAL A 35 -5.26 -1.72 -5.92
CA VAL A 35 -6.18 -1.95 -4.80
C VAL A 35 -6.73 -3.36 -4.89
N ARG A 36 -6.77 -4.07 -3.77
CA ARG A 36 -7.37 -5.39 -3.67
C ARG A 36 -8.30 -5.48 -2.47
N SER A 37 -9.51 -5.97 -2.70
CA SER A 37 -10.54 -6.17 -1.68
C SER A 37 -10.55 -7.60 -1.15
N PHE A 38 -10.97 -7.76 0.09
CA PHE A 38 -11.10 -9.02 0.82
C PHE A 38 -12.31 -8.96 1.75
N ASP A 39 -13.07 -10.04 1.85
CA ASP A 39 -14.18 -10.16 2.81
C ASP A 39 -13.68 -10.52 4.23
N CYS A 40 -12.39 -10.84 4.38
CA CYS A 40 -11.80 -11.34 5.62
C CYS A 40 -10.55 -10.52 5.98
N GLU A 41 -10.50 -10.04 7.23
CA GLU A 41 -9.39 -9.27 7.76
C GLU A 41 -8.07 -10.04 7.68
N ALA A 42 -8.08 -11.30 8.13
CA ALA A 42 -6.87 -12.13 8.19
C ALA A 42 -6.25 -12.35 6.80
N ASP A 43 -7.08 -12.45 5.75
CA ASP A 43 -6.59 -12.58 4.36
C ASP A 43 -6.01 -11.26 3.85
N ALA A 44 -6.66 -10.13 4.18
CA ALA A 44 -6.18 -8.80 3.85
C ALA A 44 -4.84 -8.49 4.55
N GLU A 45 -4.71 -8.80 5.84
CA GLU A 45 -3.48 -8.63 6.62
C GLU A 45 -2.34 -9.48 6.07
N ASN A 46 -2.59 -10.78 5.83
CA ASN A 46 -1.58 -11.67 5.25
C ASN A 46 -1.15 -11.20 3.86
N TYR A 47 -2.08 -10.69 3.05
CA TYR A 47 -1.74 -10.10 1.76
C TYR A 47 -0.89 -8.82 1.93
N ALA A 48 -1.30 -7.90 2.79
CA ALA A 48 -0.57 -6.65 3.04
C ALA A 48 0.86 -6.91 3.55
N GLU A 49 1.04 -7.84 4.48
CA GLU A 49 2.34 -8.24 5.01
C GLU A 49 3.26 -8.81 3.91
N ARG A 50 2.72 -9.64 3.00
CA ARG A 50 3.48 -10.13 1.84
C ARG A 50 3.89 -9.02 0.91
N GLN A 51 3.03 -8.03 0.67
CA GLN A 51 3.36 -6.87 -0.17
C GLN A 51 4.40 -5.97 0.49
N LYS A 52 4.29 -5.76 1.80
CA LYS A 52 5.29 -5.05 2.61
C LYS A 52 6.67 -5.69 2.41
N THR A 53 6.79 -7.01 2.59
CA THR A 53 8.04 -7.74 2.36
C THR A 53 8.51 -7.64 0.90
N ARG A 54 7.61 -7.80 -0.08
CA ARG A 54 7.94 -7.68 -1.52
C ARG A 54 8.55 -6.31 -1.86
N LEU A 55 8.02 -5.25 -1.26
CA LEU A 55 8.39 -3.87 -1.55
C LEU A 55 9.58 -3.38 -0.72
N GLY A 56 10.03 -4.16 0.27
CA GLY A 56 11.07 -3.77 1.22
C GLY A 56 10.60 -2.67 2.16
N PHE A 57 9.31 -2.64 2.48
CA PHE A 57 8.73 -1.65 3.38
C PHE A 57 8.73 -2.15 4.83
N ASP A 58 8.87 -1.25 5.80
CA ASP A 58 9.00 -1.63 7.20
C ASP A 58 7.65 -1.88 7.88
N LYS A 59 6.59 -1.23 7.40
CA LYS A 59 5.25 -1.30 8.02
C LYS A 59 4.11 -1.32 7.00
N VAL A 60 3.02 -1.97 7.37
CA VAL A 60 1.71 -1.73 6.77
C VAL A 60 1.07 -0.56 7.52
N THR A 61 0.57 0.43 6.80
CA THR A 61 -0.23 1.52 7.39
C THR A 61 -1.67 1.05 7.48
N ARG A 62 -2.27 1.07 8.67
CA ARG A 62 -3.69 0.76 8.85
C ARG A 62 -4.46 2.06 9.09
N ILE A 63 -5.53 2.28 8.34
CA ILE A 63 -6.38 3.48 8.42
C ILE A 63 -7.85 3.14 8.60
#